data_AF-A0A2N5RTW2-F1
#
_entry.id   AF-A0A2N5RTW2-F1
#
_cell.length_a   1.000
_cell.length_b   1.000
_cell.length_c   1.000
_cell.angle_alpha   90.00
_cell.angle_beta   90.00
_cell.angle_gamma   90.00
#
_symmetry.space_group_name_H-M   'P 1'
#
loop_
_entity.id
_entity.type
_entity.pdbx_description
1 polymer ?
#
loop_
_entity_poly.entity_id
_entity_poly.type
_entity_poly.pdbx_seq_one_letter_code
_entity_poly.pdbx_strand_id
1 'polypeptide(L)'
;MLRLKCKECAASAAAKEAEVRAANLAKQAENKGYFVDQEQCVREILGSTNTRTELPSKAKDCCWLQIMASQSDFQAERPLLQTIVEEAGHTCLFLPKFHCELNPIELLWAYVKSDYQRQSHTCQTWKESRALFEKSRRSCPLSTIRKFFWKIDWQHSAYALGLTGPAAQKAMKKYSSHRCIPKTALMDVSVIAG
;
A
#
# COMPACT_ATOMS: atom_id res chain seq x y z
N MET A 1 8.24 34.07 -11.51
CA MET A 1 7.82 33.01 -10.56
C MET A 1 8.08 31.66 -11.21
N LEU A 2 8.96 30.83 -10.65
CA LEU A 2 9.34 29.53 -11.22
C LEU A 2 8.10 28.59 -11.23
N ARG A 3 7.64 28.18 -12.42
CA ARG A 3 6.60 27.14 -12.52
C ARG A 3 7.24 25.77 -12.39
N LEU A 4 7.05 25.15 -11.21
CA LEU A 4 7.58 23.82 -10.92
C LEU A 4 6.94 22.73 -11.79
N LYS A 5 5.64 22.85 -12.14
CA LYS A 5 4.92 21.88 -12.97
C LYS A 5 4.33 22.56 -14.21
N CYS A 6 4.45 21.93 -15.38
CA CYS A 6 3.71 22.34 -16.58
C CYS A 6 2.28 21.76 -16.56
N LYS A 7 1.40 22.27 -17.42
CA LYS A 7 -0.01 21.83 -17.50
C LYS A 7 -0.11 20.34 -17.86
N GLU A 8 0.73 19.86 -18.76
CA GLU A 8 0.78 18.46 -19.19
C GLU A 8 1.23 17.54 -18.06
N CYS A 9 2.33 17.89 -17.37
CA CYS A 9 2.86 17.10 -16.26
C CYS A 9 1.93 17.15 -15.03
N ALA A 10 1.09 18.18 -14.87
CA ALA A 10 0.00 18.22 -13.88
C ALA A 10 -1.21 17.36 -14.29
N ALA A 11 -1.64 17.46 -15.55
CA ALA A 11 -2.74 16.65 -16.10
C ALA A 11 -2.38 15.16 -16.15
N SER A 12 -1.14 14.81 -16.45
CA SER A 12 -0.62 13.43 -16.44
C SER A 12 -0.69 12.80 -15.06
N ALA A 13 -0.40 13.56 -14.00
CA ALA A 13 -0.53 13.08 -12.64
C ALA A 13 -2.01 12.78 -12.30
N ALA A 14 -2.91 13.70 -12.66
CA ALA A 14 -4.35 13.51 -12.49
C ALA A 14 -4.89 12.33 -13.33
N ALA A 15 -4.39 12.15 -14.55
CA ALA A 15 -4.73 11.04 -15.43
C ALA A 15 -4.28 9.69 -14.85
N LYS A 16 -3.03 9.56 -14.40
CA LYS A 16 -2.54 8.35 -13.71
C LYS A 16 -3.34 8.05 -12.45
N GLU A 17 -3.69 9.08 -11.69
CA GLU A 17 -4.51 8.91 -10.48
C GLU A 17 -5.95 8.49 -10.84
N ALA A 18 -6.52 9.03 -11.92
CA ALA A 18 -7.82 8.65 -12.45
C ALA A 18 -7.82 7.23 -13.00
N GLU A 19 -6.77 6.79 -13.71
CA GLU A 19 -6.59 5.41 -14.18
C GLU A 19 -6.52 4.44 -13.00
N VAL A 20 -5.76 4.75 -11.96
CA VAL A 20 -5.70 3.93 -10.75
C VAL A 20 -7.06 3.89 -10.05
N ARG A 21 -7.77 5.02 -9.95
CA ARG A 21 -9.13 5.07 -9.39
C ARG A 21 -10.13 4.27 -10.23
N ALA A 22 -10.12 4.42 -11.55
CA ALA A 22 -10.98 3.68 -12.47
C ALA A 22 -10.69 2.18 -12.42
N ALA A 23 -9.42 1.77 -12.36
CA ALA A 23 -9.04 0.38 -12.19
C ALA A 23 -9.59 -0.21 -10.88
N ASN A 24 -9.54 0.58 -9.79
CA ASN A 24 -10.09 0.16 -8.50
C ASN A 24 -11.63 0.08 -8.52
N LEU A 25 -12.30 1.03 -9.19
CA LEU A 25 -13.76 1.05 -9.33
C LEU A 25 -14.26 -0.09 -10.25
N ALA A 26 -13.59 -0.32 -11.38
CA ALA A 26 -13.87 -1.42 -12.28
C ALA A 26 -13.75 -2.76 -11.55
N LYS A 27 -12.66 -2.97 -10.79
CA LYS A 27 -12.50 -4.15 -9.93
C LYS A 27 -13.61 -4.29 -8.89
N GLN A 28 -14.05 -3.18 -8.27
CA GLN A 28 -15.16 -3.21 -7.30
C GLN A 28 -16.50 -3.55 -7.96
N ALA A 29 -16.72 -3.11 -9.19
CA ALA A 29 -17.95 -3.37 -9.94
C ALA A 29 -18.00 -4.80 -10.49
N GLU A 30 -16.87 -5.30 -11.02
CA GLU A 30 -16.70 -6.69 -11.46
C GLU A 30 -16.96 -7.66 -10.30
N ASN A 31 -16.46 -7.35 -9.10
CA ASN A 31 -16.72 -8.14 -7.90
C ASN A 31 -18.20 -8.15 -7.48
N LYS A 32 -19.00 -7.19 -7.94
CA LYS A 32 -20.47 -7.14 -7.74
C LYS A 32 -21.25 -7.71 -8.92
N GLY A 33 -20.57 -8.29 -9.92
CA GLY A 33 -21.19 -8.88 -11.11
C GLY A 33 -21.52 -7.89 -12.23
N TYR A 34 -21.02 -6.65 -12.15
CA TYR A 34 -21.22 -5.64 -13.18
C TYR A 34 -19.97 -5.53 -14.06
N PHE A 35 -20.15 -5.57 -15.37
CA PHE A 35 -19.09 -5.28 -16.32
C PHE A 35 -18.93 -3.77 -16.45
N VAL A 36 -17.72 -3.26 -16.22
CA VAL A 36 -17.41 -1.83 -16.35
C VAL A 36 -16.26 -1.67 -17.34
N ASP A 37 -16.52 -0.93 -18.41
CA ASP A 37 -15.47 -0.52 -19.33
C ASP A 37 -14.54 0.48 -18.64
N GLN A 38 -13.29 0.08 -18.48
CA GLN A 38 -12.28 0.84 -17.75
C GLN A 38 -11.99 2.17 -18.45
N GLU A 39 -12.04 2.21 -19.78
CA GLU A 39 -11.84 3.45 -20.53
C GLU A 39 -12.99 4.44 -20.32
N GLN A 40 -14.23 3.96 -20.29
CA GLN A 40 -15.40 4.81 -20.00
C GLN A 40 -15.35 5.36 -18.57
N CYS A 41 -14.95 4.54 -17.59
CA CYS A 41 -14.80 4.99 -16.20
C CYS A 41 -13.72 6.06 -16.05
N VAL A 42 -12.56 5.90 -16.72
CA VAL A 42 -11.51 6.93 -16.75
C VAL A 42 -12.03 8.24 -17.37
N ARG A 43 -12.79 8.16 -18.46
CA ARG A 43 -13.40 9.33 -19.12
C ARG A 43 -14.41 10.05 -18.23
N GLU A 44 -15.22 9.32 -17.48
CA GLU A 44 -16.17 9.90 -16.51
C GLU A 44 -15.47 10.58 -15.33
N ILE A 45 -14.40 9.96 -14.79
CA ILE A 45 -13.62 10.53 -13.68
C ILE A 45 -12.86 11.79 -14.11
N LEU A 46 -12.33 11.82 -15.33
CA LEU A 46 -11.60 12.97 -15.87
C LEU A 46 -12.54 14.10 -16.35
N GLY A 47 -13.84 13.81 -16.52
CA GLY A 47 -14.80 14.70 -17.16
C GLY A 47 -14.56 14.83 -18.66
N SER A 48 -15.63 15.14 -19.41
CA SER A 48 -15.60 15.25 -20.87
C SER A 48 -14.70 16.40 -21.32
N THR A 49 -13.41 16.13 -21.44
CA THR A 49 -12.43 16.99 -22.09
C THR A 49 -12.08 16.35 -23.43
N ASN A 50 -12.51 17.01 -24.50
CA ASN A 50 -12.23 16.64 -25.89
C ASN A 50 -10.73 16.86 -26.21
N THR A 51 -9.86 16.10 -25.56
CA THR A 51 -8.45 16.12 -25.86
C THR A 51 -7.98 14.68 -25.80
N ARG A 52 -7.82 14.08 -26.98
CA ARG A 52 -6.99 12.89 -27.19
C ARG A 52 -5.68 13.14 -26.45
N THR A 53 -5.56 12.61 -25.25
CA THR A 53 -4.34 12.71 -24.47
C THR A 53 -3.47 11.58 -25.00
N GLU A 54 -2.77 11.84 -26.10
CA GLU A 54 -1.58 11.06 -26.41
C GLU A 54 -0.73 11.05 -25.13
N LEU A 55 -0.31 9.86 -24.69
CA LEU A 55 0.52 9.71 -23.50
C LEU A 55 1.64 10.75 -23.59
N PRO A 56 1.74 11.68 -22.63
CA PRO A 56 2.70 12.77 -22.74
C PRO A 56 4.07 12.14 -22.93
N SER A 57 4.72 12.49 -24.04
CA SER A 57 6.08 12.07 -24.31
C SER A 57 6.88 12.31 -23.04
N LYS A 58 7.68 11.33 -22.61
CA LYS A 58 8.55 11.44 -21.43
C LYS A 58 9.71 12.42 -21.71
N ALA A 59 9.41 13.60 -22.24
CA ALA A 59 10.36 14.67 -22.37
C ALA A 59 10.81 15.03 -20.96
N LYS A 60 12.06 14.66 -20.64
CA LYS A 60 12.70 14.90 -19.33
C LYS A 60 12.78 16.39 -18.98
N ASP A 61 12.48 17.25 -19.96
CA ASP A 61 12.65 18.69 -19.88
C ASP A 61 11.30 19.46 -19.87
N CYS A 62 10.15 18.79 -19.64
CA CYS A 62 8.80 19.42 -19.69
C CYS A 62 8.61 20.60 -18.71
N CYS A 63 9.25 20.52 -17.53
CA CYS A 63 9.11 21.48 -16.46
C CYS A 63 10.26 21.35 -15.46
N TRP A 64 10.45 22.38 -14.64
CA TRP A 64 11.51 22.38 -13.62
C TRP A 64 11.49 21.16 -12.72
N LEU A 65 10.32 20.63 -12.35
CA LEU A 65 10.24 19.41 -11.53
C LEU A 65 10.84 18.18 -12.25
N GLN A 66 10.56 18.00 -13.55
CA GLN A 66 11.12 16.86 -14.30
C GLN A 66 12.60 17.05 -14.58
N ILE A 67 13.03 18.27 -14.89
CA ILE A 67 14.44 18.62 -15.10
C ILE A 67 15.23 18.31 -13.83
N MET A 68 14.75 18.81 -12.67
CA MET A 68 15.38 18.59 -11.36
C MET A 68 15.38 17.11 -10.97
N ALA A 69 14.26 16.40 -11.11
CA ALA A 69 14.18 14.97 -10.82
C ALA A 69 15.05 14.11 -11.77
N SER A 70 15.40 14.64 -12.94
CA SER A 70 16.25 13.97 -13.92
C SER A 70 17.75 14.28 -13.74
N GLN A 71 18.11 15.24 -12.88
CA GLN A 71 19.52 15.53 -12.63
C GLN A 71 20.18 14.37 -11.87
N SER A 72 21.46 14.14 -12.17
CA SER A 72 22.21 12.99 -11.64
C SER A 72 22.44 13.07 -10.14
N ASP A 73 22.61 14.27 -9.59
CA ASP A 73 22.78 14.52 -8.15
C ASP A 73 21.53 14.08 -7.37
N PHE A 74 20.32 14.49 -7.78
CA PHE A 74 19.07 14.08 -7.13
C PHE A 74 18.78 12.58 -7.27
N GLN A 75 19.17 11.94 -8.37
CA GLN A 75 18.97 10.49 -8.55
C GLN A 75 19.99 9.66 -7.77
N ALA A 76 21.21 10.17 -7.63
CA ALA A 76 22.28 9.51 -6.88
C ALA A 76 22.19 9.79 -5.37
N GLU A 77 21.53 10.88 -4.97
CA GLU A 77 21.40 11.26 -3.57
C GLU A 77 20.53 10.26 -2.81
N ARG A 78 21.12 9.70 -1.77
CA ARG A 78 20.41 8.83 -0.84
C ARG A 78 19.61 9.67 0.14
N PRO A 79 18.37 9.29 0.48
CA PRO A 79 17.60 9.97 1.51
C PRO A 79 18.38 10.06 2.82
N LEU A 80 18.39 11.23 3.46
CA LEU A 80 19.10 11.47 4.73
C LEU A 80 18.75 10.42 5.81
N LEU A 81 17.48 10.04 5.91
CA LEU A 81 17.03 9.02 6.85
C LEU A 81 17.61 7.64 6.54
N GLN A 82 17.77 7.28 5.26
CA GLN A 82 18.42 6.03 4.87
C GLN A 82 19.89 6.04 5.29
N THR A 83 20.59 7.16 5.08
CA THR A 83 21.98 7.34 5.50
C THR A 83 22.14 7.19 7.01
N ILE A 84 21.35 7.89 7.83
CA ILE A 84 21.42 7.79 9.30
C ILE A 84 21.16 6.34 9.78
N VAL A 85 20.17 5.66 9.20
CA VAL A 85 19.82 4.28 9.60
C VAL A 85 20.94 3.31 9.25
N GLU A 86 21.53 3.43 8.06
CA GLU A 86 22.61 2.55 7.62
C GLU A 86 23.94 2.85 8.31
N GLU A 87 24.25 4.12 8.62
CA GLU A 87 25.41 4.51 9.43
C GLU A 87 25.32 3.94 10.86
N ALA A 88 24.10 3.78 11.40
CA ALA A 88 23.87 3.09 12.66
C ALA A 88 24.00 1.56 12.56
N GLY A 89 24.31 1.00 11.39
CA GLY A 89 24.45 -0.43 11.16
C GLY A 89 23.12 -1.18 10.93
N HIS A 90 22.04 -0.46 10.65
CA HIS A 90 20.71 -1.05 10.40
C HIS A 90 20.36 -1.06 8.91
N THR A 91 19.53 -2.01 8.48
CA THR A 91 19.00 -2.05 7.12
C THR A 91 17.73 -1.20 7.02
N CYS A 92 17.72 -0.22 6.11
CA CYS A 92 16.52 0.57 5.82
C CYS A 92 15.60 -0.18 4.85
N LEU A 93 14.42 -0.59 5.31
CA LEU A 93 13.43 -1.27 4.47
C LEU A 93 12.36 -0.28 3.99
N PHE A 94 12.26 -0.09 2.68
CA PHE A 94 11.22 0.74 2.08
C PHE A 94 9.98 -0.11 1.77
N LEU A 95 8.85 0.26 2.39
CA LEU A 95 7.57 -0.38 2.13
C LEU A 95 6.87 0.28 0.93
N PRO A 96 6.15 -0.51 0.10
CA PRO A 96 5.35 0.04 -0.97
C PRO A 96 4.30 1.04 -0.47
N LYS A 97 4.11 2.13 -1.21
CA LYS A 97 3.14 3.16 -0.86
C LYS A 97 1.71 2.60 -0.94
N PHE A 98 0.87 2.93 0.04
CA PHE A 98 -0.53 2.48 0.15
C PHE A 98 -0.74 0.98 0.40
N HIS A 99 0.31 0.28 0.87
CA HIS A 99 0.24 -1.13 1.26
C HIS A 99 0.48 -1.30 2.75
N CYS A 100 -0.36 -0.70 3.60
CA CYS A 100 -0.21 -0.77 5.05
C CYS A 100 -0.34 -2.20 5.59
N GLU A 101 -1.00 -3.09 4.85
CA GLU A 101 -1.08 -4.52 5.15
C GLU A 101 0.26 -5.25 5.10
N LEU A 102 1.30 -4.66 4.51
CA LEU A 102 2.67 -5.17 4.49
C LEU A 102 3.52 -4.66 5.66
N ASN A 103 2.96 -3.80 6.52
CA ASN A 103 3.67 -3.28 7.67
C ASN A 103 3.33 -4.06 8.96
N PRO A 104 4.26 -4.82 9.56
CA PRO A 104 3.98 -5.62 10.75
C PRO A 104 3.55 -4.79 11.97
N ILE A 105 3.86 -3.48 12.02
CA ILE A 105 3.43 -2.61 13.11
C ILE A 105 1.90 -2.45 13.18
N GLU A 106 1.20 -2.57 12.05
CA GLU A 106 -0.28 -2.47 12.02
C GLU A 106 -0.93 -3.63 12.79
N LEU A 107 -0.34 -4.83 12.70
CA LEU A 107 -0.79 -6.00 13.45
C LEU A 107 -0.53 -5.84 14.96
N LEU A 108 0.61 -5.24 15.32
CA LEU A 108 0.91 -4.90 16.71
C LEU A 108 -0.10 -3.86 17.24
N TRP A 109 -0.38 -2.81 16.47
CA TRP A 109 -1.39 -1.81 16.84
C TRP A 109 -2.78 -2.41 17.00
N ALA A 110 -3.19 -3.32 16.12
CA ALA A 110 -4.46 -4.03 16.25
C ALA A 110 -4.53 -4.84 17.56
N TYR A 111 -3.44 -5.54 17.91
CA TYR A 111 -3.33 -6.27 19.17
C TYR A 111 -3.45 -5.35 20.38
N VAL A 112 -2.65 -4.27 20.42
CA VAL A 112 -2.63 -3.33 21.55
C VAL A 112 -3.98 -2.66 21.73
N LYS A 113 -4.64 -2.23 20.63
CA LYS A 113 -5.98 -1.65 20.69
C LYS A 113 -7.01 -2.65 21.23
N SER A 114 -6.94 -3.90 20.81
CA SER A 114 -7.86 -4.94 21.30
C SER A 114 -7.67 -5.21 22.80
N ASP A 115 -6.43 -5.32 23.27
CA ASP A 115 -6.12 -5.51 24.69
C ASP A 115 -6.55 -4.31 25.54
N TYR A 116 -6.27 -3.11 25.05
CA TYR A 116 -6.67 -1.86 25.68
C TYR A 116 -8.20 -1.75 25.80
N GLN A 117 -8.93 -2.01 24.71
CA GLN A 117 -10.39 -1.93 24.68
C GLN A 117 -11.05 -2.92 25.67
N ARG A 118 -10.46 -4.10 25.87
CA ARG A 118 -10.98 -5.07 26.85
C ARG A 118 -10.89 -4.57 28.29
N GLN A 119 -9.92 -3.71 28.59
CA GLN A 119 -9.63 -3.23 29.94
C GLN A 119 -10.05 -1.77 30.15
N SER A 120 -10.45 -1.04 29.10
CA SER A 120 -10.71 0.40 29.18
C SER A 120 -11.84 0.78 30.13
N HIS A 121 -12.80 -0.12 30.37
CA HIS A 121 -13.88 0.08 31.33
C HIS A 121 -13.40 0.17 32.79
N THR A 122 -12.17 -0.26 33.07
CA THR A 122 -11.56 -0.21 34.41
C THR A 122 -10.84 1.11 34.69
N CYS A 123 -10.67 1.97 33.68
CA CYS A 123 -9.96 3.23 33.79
C CYS A 123 -10.96 4.40 33.79
N GLN A 124 -10.86 5.27 34.79
CA GLN A 124 -11.68 6.48 34.90
C GLN A 124 -10.86 7.74 34.67
N THR A 125 -9.57 7.70 34.98
CA THR A 125 -8.68 8.86 34.84
C THR A 125 -7.72 8.72 33.66
N TRP A 126 -7.23 9.86 33.15
CA TRP A 126 -6.20 9.87 32.10
C TRP A 126 -4.92 9.13 32.53
N LYS A 127 -4.53 9.24 33.81
CA LYS A 127 -3.32 8.57 34.33
C LYS A 127 -3.46 7.05 34.25
N GLU A 128 -4.62 6.52 34.62
CA GLU A 128 -4.94 5.09 34.51
C GLU A 128 -4.96 4.63 33.06
N SER A 129 -5.62 5.38 32.17
CA SER A 129 -5.64 5.09 30.74
C SER A 129 -4.24 5.07 30.12
N ARG A 130 -3.37 6.02 30.50
CA ARG A 130 -1.97 6.03 30.06
C ARG A 130 -1.19 4.82 30.59
N ALA A 131 -1.39 4.44 31.85
CA ALA A 131 -0.76 3.27 32.44
C ALA A 131 -1.26 1.97 31.78
N LEU A 132 -2.56 1.89 31.47
CA LEU A 132 -3.15 0.77 30.75
C LEU A 132 -2.56 0.64 29.35
N PHE A 133 -2.43 1.74 28.61
CA PHE A 133 -1.79 1.73 27.29
C PHE A 133 -0.37 1.14 27.36
N GLU A 134 0.45 1.57 28.32
CA GLU A 134 1.82 1.06 28.46
C GLU A 134 1.84 -0.43 28.84
N LYS A 135 0.90 -0.88 29.68
CA LYS A 135 0.71 -2.29 30.01
C LYS A 135 0.30 -3.10 28.77
N SER A 136 -0.69 -2.65 28.01
CA SER A 136 -1.15 -3.31 26.78
C SER A 136 -0.10 -3.33 25.68
N ARG A 137 0.74 -2.28 25.59
CA ARG A 137 1.86 -2.23 24.65
C ARG A 137 2.90 -3.31 24.94
N ARG A 138 3.16 -3.58 26.22
CA ARG A 138 4.14 -4.59 26.68
C ARG A 138 3.56 -5.99 26.82
N SER A 139 2.24 -6.16 26.77
CA SER A 139 1.59 -7.45 26.96
C SER A 139 1.75 -8.39 25.77
N CYS A 140 2.09 -7.87 24.59
CA CYS A 140 2.23 -8.66 23.37
C CYS A 140 3.39 -9.68 23.47
N PRO A 141 3.12 -11.00 23.46
CA PRO A 141 4.16 -12.00 23.55
C PRO A 141 5.05 -12.02 22.30
N LEU A 142 6.34 -12.32 22.47
CA LEU A 142 7.28 -12.45 21.35
C LEU A 142 6.83 -13.50 20.31
N SER A 143 6.18 -14.57 20.75
CA SER A 143 5.61 -15.60 19.86
C SER A 143 4.53 -15.03 18.93
N THR A 144 3.73 -14.08 19.40
CA THR A 144 2.72 -13.37 18.61
C THR A 144 3.38 -12.41 17.62
N ILE A 145 4.40 -11.67 18.05
CA ILE A 145 5.17 -10.78 17.17
C ILE A 145 5.79 -11.57 16.00
N ARG A 146 6.38 -12.74 16.27
CA ARG A 146 6.91 -13.63 15.22
C ARG A 146 5.84 -14.07 14.22
N LYS A 147 4.62 -14.35 14.68
CA LYS A 147 3.49 -14.69 13.80
C LYS A 147 3.08 -13.51 12.91
N PHE A 148 3.24 -12.26 13.37
CA PHE A 148 2.97 -11.09 12.54
C PHE A 148 3.94 -11.01 11.37
N PHE A 149 5.25 -11.11 11.62
CA PHE A 149 6.24 -11.14 10.54
C PHE A 149 5.97 -12.28 9.56
N TRP A 150 5.69 -13.48 10.06
CA TRP A 150 5.39 -14.61 9.19
C TRP A 150 4.15 -14.38 8.32
N LYS A 151 3.10 -13.75 8.87
CA LYS A 151 1.92 -13.36 8.09
C LYS A 151 2.26 -12.35 6.99
N ILE A 152 3.11 -11.37 7.29
CA ILE A 152 3.56 -10.35 6.34
C ILE A 152 4.40 -10.98 5.22
N ASP A 153 5.35 -11.86 5.54
CA ASP A 153 6.15 -12.58 4.54
C ASP A 153 5.27 -13.40 3.59
N TRP A 154 4.19 -13.95 4.11
CA TRP A 154 3.25 -14.74 3.33
C TRP A 154 2.38 -13.85 2.41
N GLN A 155 1.98 -12.67 2.88
CA GLN A 155 1.35 -11.64 2.06
C GLN A 155 2.30 -11.15 0.94
N HIS A 156 3.58 -10.92 1.26
CA HIS A 156 4.60 -10.59 0.25
C HIS A 156 4.73 -11.68 -0.81
N SER A 157 4.74 -12.95 -0.39
CA SER A 157 4.79 -14.09 -1.31
C SER A 157 3.57 -14.14 -2.23
N ALA A 158 2.37 -13.84 -1.71
CA ALA A 158 1.14 -13.75 -2.49
C ALA A 158 1.22 -12.62 -3.55
N TYR A 159 1.72 -11.45 -3.15
CA TYR A 159 1.88 -10.31 -4.06
C TYR A 159 2.96 -10.54 -5.12
N ALA A 160 4.03 -11.26 -4.77
CA ALA A 160 5.06 -11.65 -5.72
C ALA A 160 4.51 -12.57 -6.84
N LEU A 161 3.43 -13.31 -6.57
CA LEU A 161 2.71 -14.08 -7.59
C LEU A 161 1.78 -13.20 -8.45
N GLY A 162 1.48 -11.97 -8.02
CA GLY A 162 0.55 -11.06 -8.69
C GLY A 162 -0.87 -11.08 -8.12
N LEU A 163 -1.10 -11.70 -6.96
CA LEU A 163 -2.40 -11.69 -6.30
C LEU A 163 -2.73 -10.30 -5.76
N THR A 164 -4.00 -9.89 -5.86
CA THR A 164 -4.51 -8.65 -5.26
C THR A 164 -4.73 -8.82 -3.76
N GLY A 165 -4.92 -7.73 -3.00
CA GLY A 165 -5.14 -7.79 -1.55
C GLY A 165 -6.21 -8.80 -1.10
N PRO A 166 -7.46 -8.73 -1.62
CA PRO A 166 -8.51 -9.69 -1.27
C PRO A 166 -8.19 -11.13 -1.70
N ALA A 167 -7.64 -11.32 -2.91
CA ALA A 167 -7.26 -12.64 -3.41
C ALA A 167 -6.12 -13.26 -2.59
N ALA A 168 -5.13 -12.46 -2.18
CA ALA A 168 -4.03 -12.87 -1.32
C ALA A 168 -4.55 -13.36 0.04
N GLN A 169 -5.49 -12.63 0.66
CA GLN A 169 -6.10 -13.05 1.93
C GLN A 169 -6.87 -14.37 1.78
N LYS A 170 -7.60 -14.56 0.68
CA LYS A 170 -8.29 -15.83 0.37
C LYS A 170 -7.30 -16.98 0.17
N ALA A 171 -6.23 -16.75 -0.59
CA ALA A 171 -5.17 -17.73 -0.80
C ALA A 171 -4.53 -18.13 0.54
N MET A 172 -4.17 -17.16 1.38
CA MET A 172 -3.61 -17.41 2.71
C MET A 172 -4.58 -18.20 3.61
N LYS A 173 -5.89 -17.97 3.51
CA LYS A 173 -6.88 -18.75 4.25
C LYS A 173 -6.96 -20.18 3.72
N LYS A 174 -7.04 -20.35 2.39
CA LYS A 174 -7.14 -21.66 1.72
C LYS A 174 -5.92 -22.53 1.97
N TYR A 175 -4.73 -21.95 1.86
CA TYR A 175 -3.45 -22.66 2.00
C TYR A 175 -2.88 -22.56 3.42
N SER A 176 -3.71 -22.32 4.46
CA SER A 176 -3.28 -22.13 5.86
C SER A 176 -2.50 -23.30 6.47
N SER A 177 -2.70 -24.51 5.96
CA SER A 177 -1.91 -25.71 6.32
C SER A 177 -0.54 -25.75 5.65
N HIS A 178 -0.33 -25.02 4.56
CA HIS A 178 0.92 -24.98 3.80
C HIS A 178 1.80 -23.84 4.28
N ARG A 179 3.13 -24.04 4.22
CA ARG A 179 4.11 -23.00 4.54
C ARG A 179 4.30 -21.97 3.43
N CYS A 180 3.73 -22.20 2.24
CA CYS A 180 3.82 -21.34 1.07
C CYS A 180 2.54 -21.42 0.24
N ILE A 181 2.26 -20.36 -0.53
CA ILE A 181 1.19 -20.37 -1.52
C ILE A 181 1.77 -20.95 -2.82
N PRO A 182 1.18 -22.01 -3.39
CA PRO A 182 1.70 -22.60 -4.62
C PRO A 182 1.51 -21.64 -5.80
N LYS A 183 2.39 -21.72 -6.80
CA LYS A 183 2.27 -20.88 -8.02
C LYS A 183 0.95 -21.11 -8.77
N THR A 184 0.36 -22.29 -8.63
CA THR A 184 -0.95 -22.64 -9.20
C THR A 184 -2.12 -21.89 -8.55
N ALA A 185 -1.91 -21.22 -7.41
CA ALA A 185 -2.95 -20.42 -6.76
C ALA A 185 -3.46 -19.26 -7.65
N LEU A 186 -2.66 -18.81 -8.62
CA LEU A 186 -3.08 -17.80 -9.61
C LEU A 186 -4.04 -18.34 -10.67
N MET A 187 -4.24 -19.66 -10.73
CA MET A 187 -5.21 -20.31 -11.64
C MET A 187 -6.41 -20.84 -10.87
N ASP A 188 -6.42 -20.67 -9.54
CA ASP A 188 -7.45 -21.17 -8.66
C ASP A 188 -8.63 -20.21 -8.65
N VAL A 189 -9.71 -20.59 -9.31
CA VAL A 189 -10.92 -19.78 -9.44
C VAL A 189 -11.46 -19.35 -8.07
N SER A 190 -11.31 -20.17 -7.03
CA SER A 190 -11.75 -19.80 -5.67
C SER A 190 -10.90 -18.71 -4.99
N VAL A 191 -9.68 -18.49 -5.48
CA VAL A 191 -8.76 -17.43 -5.02
C VAL A 191 -8.98 -16.14 -5.80
N ILE A 192 -9.30 -16.24 -7.08
CA ILE A 192 -9.40 -15.10 -8.01
C ILE A 192 -10.82 -14.53 -8.09
N ALA A 193 -11.85 -15.38 -8.10
CA ALA A 193 -13.20 -15.01 -8.53
C ALA A 193 -14.12 -14.54 -7.39
N GLY A 194 -13.69 -13.56 -6.60
CA GLY A 194 -14.66 -12.72 -5.89
C GLY A 194 -14.12 -11.84 -4.80
#